data_AF-A0AA43HQM9-F1
#
_entry.id   AF-A0AA43HQM9-F1
#
_cell.length_a   1.000
_cell.length_b   1.000
_cell.length_c   1.000
_cell.angle_alpha   90.00
_cell.angle_beta   90.00
_cell.angle_gamma   90.00
#
_symmetry.space_group_name_H-M   'P 1'
#
loop_
_entity.id
_entity.type
_entity.pdbx_description
1 polymer ?
#
loop_
_entity_poly.entity_id
_entity_poly.type
_entity_poly.pdbx_seq_one_letter_code
_entity_poly.pdbx_strand_id
1 'polypeptide(L)'
;MKRHLYLTISIMLLTAVFTFCTPYSSDKMNMQMIQGRWMLVDTRHATKKLDTVYIDYNKQQTFIVFNKDTFTQYMPYLNDTVTLTFNIHEYMLSLNNDSVRSNTFSIVSLTADSLILKNKNSIRKYKKTEQQ
;
A
#
# COMPACT_ATOMS: atom_id res chain seq x y z
N MET A 1 31.12 -20.48 -42.60
CA MET A 1 30.43 -21.08 -41.43
C MET A 1 30.41 -20.18 -40.20
N LYS A 2 31.55 -19.70 -39.67
CA LYS A 2 31.59 -18.90 -38.42
C LYS A 2 30.71 -17.64 -38.42
N ARG A 3 30.65 -16.89 -39.53
CA ARG A 3 29.87 -15.64 -39.65
C ARG A 3 28.34 -15.84 -39.56
N HIS A 4 27.81 -16.94 -40.10
CA HIS A 4 26.38 -17.27 -39.97
C HIS A 4 26.03 -17.70 -38.54
N LEU A 5 26.95 -18.38 -37.84
CA LEU A 5 26.79 -18.78 -36.44
C LEU A 5 26.75 -17.57 -35.50
N TYR A 6 27.61 -16.57 -35.71
CA TYR A 6 27.56 -15.33 -34.92
C TYR A 6 26.25 -14.55 -35.17
N LEU A 7 25.78 -14.51 -36.43
CA LEU A 7 24.55 -13.82 -36.77
C LEU A 7 23.32 -14.47 -36.09
N THR A 8 23.22 -15.80 -36.09
CA THR A 8 22.14 -16.52 -35.41
C THR A 8 22.18 -16.34 -33.90
N ILE A 9 23.37 -16.37 -33.29
CA ILE A 9 23.52 -16.11 -31.84
C ILE A 9 23.07 -14.68 -31.50
N SER A 10 23.47 -13.67 -32.28
CA SER A 10 23.06 -12.29 -32.04
C SER A 10 21.55 -12.09 -32.19
N ILE A 11 20.92 -12.72 -33.18
CA ILE A 11 19.46 -12.66 -33.38
C ILE A 11 18.73 -13.35 -32.22
N MET A 12 19.21 -14.51 -31.77
CA MET A 12 18.63 -15.25 -30.65
C MET A 12 18.76 -14.48 -29.32
N LEU A 13 19.88 -13.78 -29.12
CA LEU A 13 20.08 -12.93 -27.96
C LEU A 13 19.13 -11.72 -28.01
N LEU A 14 18.96 -11.10 -29.18
CA LEU A 14 18.08 -9.95 -29.35
C LEU A 14 16.62 -10.31 -29.07
N THR A 15 16.14 -11.44 -29.61
CA THR A 15 14.76 -11.88 -29.41
C THR A 15 14.48 -12.28 -27.96
N ALA A 16 15.46 -12.85 -27.25
CA ALA A 16 15.34 -13.15 -25.82
C ALA A 16 15.17 -11.90 -24.96
N VAL A 17 15.83 -10.79 -25.28
CA VAL A 17 15.68 -9.53 -24.51
C VAL A 17 14.25 -8.99 -24.57
N PHE A 18 13.54 -9.18 -25.70
CA PHE A 18 12.16 -8.72 -25.84
C PHE A 18 11.10 -9.65 -25.23
N THR A 19 11.40 -10.93 -25.01
CA THR A 19 10.41 -11.88 -24.45
C THR A 19 10.42 -11.97 -22.93
N PHE A 20 11.50 -11.55 -22.26
CA PHE A 20 11.63 -11.65 -20.79
C PHE A 20 11.36 -10.34 -20.03
N CYS A 21 11.14 -9.22 -20.72
CA CYS A 21 10.76 -7.96 -20.07
C CYS A 21 9.24 -7.85 -19.94
N THR A 22 8.68 -8.28 -18.80
CA THR A 22 7.30 -7.89 -18.44
C THR A 22 7.27 -6.38 -18.16
N PRO A 23 6.29 -5.63 -18.70
CA PRO A 23 6.18 -4.21 -18.42
C PRO A 23 6.02 -4.00 -16.91
N TYR A 24 6.77 -3.03 -16.36
CA TYR A 24 6.64 -2.66 -14.95
C TYR A 24 5.23 -2.12 -14.69
N SER A 25 4.59 -2.63 -13.64
CA SER A 25 3.30 -2.16 -13.15
C SER A 25 3.47 -1.70 -11.70
N SER A 26 3.37 -0.38 -11.49
CA SER A 26 3.38 0.22 -10.15
C SER A 26 2.25 -0.32 -9.29
N ASP A 27 1.06 -0.52 -9.86
CA ASP A 27 -0.11 -1.06 -9.16
C ASP A 27 0.16 -2.46 -8.61
N LYS A 28 0.73 -3.36 -9.44
CA LYS A 28 1.10 -4.71 -9.01
C LYS A 28 2.14 -4.68 -7.88
N MET A 29 3.18 -3.85 -8.02
CA MET A 29 4.23 -3.74 -7.02
C MET A 29 3.70 -3.17 -5.70
N ASN A 30 2.92 -2.08 -5.76
CA ASN A 30 2.31 -1.47 -4.58
C ASN A 30 1.34 -2.44 -3.89
N MET A 31 0.54 -3.19 -4.67
CA MET A 31 -0.35 -4.22 -4.16
C MET A 31 0.39 -5.32 -3.41
N GLN A 32 1.59 -5.71 -3.88
CA GLN A 32 2.44 -6.69 -3.18
C GLN A 32 3.09 -6.11 -1.92
N MET A 33 3.62 -4.88 -2.00
CA MET A 33 4.35 -4.25 -0.90
C MET A 33 3.45 -3.88 0.28
N ILE A 34 2.21 -3.45 0.02
CA ILE A 34 1.27 -2.99 1.06
C ILE A 34 0.76 -4.15 1.94
N GLN A 35 0.90 -5.40 1.49
CA GLN A 35 0.42 -6.57 2.24
C GLN A 35 1.05 -6.65 3.64
N GLY A 36 0.24 -7.11 4.59
CA GLY A 36 0.64 -7.32 5.98
C GLY A 36 -0.06 -6.39 6.95
N ARG A 37 0.41 -6.43 8.21
CA ARG A 37 -0.13 -5.66 9.33
C ARG A 37 0.69 -4.40 9.56
N TRP A 38 -0.01 -3.30 9.81
CA TRP A 38 0.59 -2.00 10.01
C TRP A 38 -0.03 -1.32 11.24
N MET A 39 0.81 -0.77 12.10
CA MET A 39 0.41 -0.04 13.30
C MET A 39 0.48 1.46 13.04
N LEU A 40 -0.59 2.19 13.36
CA LEU A 40 -0.62 3.65 13.29
C LEU A 40 0.32 4.23 14.36
N VAL A 41 1.28 5.05 13.95
CA VAL A 41 2.28 5.65 14.86
C VAL A 41 2.22 7.18 14.93
N ASP A 42 1.62 7.82 13.94
CA ASP A 42 1.47 9.28 13.87
C ASP A 42 0.28 9.64 12.98
N THR A 43 -0.50 10.65 13.38
CA THR A 43 -1.51 11.29 12.54
C THR A 43 -1.37 12.79 12.62
N ARG A 44 -1.65 13.48 11.51
CA ARG A 44 -1.77 14.93 11.49
C ARG A 44 -3.06 15.30 10.79
N HIS A 45 -3.92 16.07 11.44
CA HIS A 45 -5.15 16.55 10.84
C HIS A 45 -4.92 17.91 10.16
N ALA A 46 -5.57 18.13 9.02
CA ALA A 46 -5.47 19.41 8.30
C ALA A 46 -6.13 20.56 9.08
N THR A 47 -7.12 20.25 9.93
CA THR A 47 -7.81 21.19 10.79
C THR A 47 -7.36 21.02 12.25
N LYS A 48 -6.60 22.01 12.76
CA LYS A 48 -6.11 22.06 14.16
C LYS A 48 -7.20 21.94 15.24
N LYS A 49 -8.49 22.11 14.88
CA LYS A 49 -9.63 21.91 15.79
C LYS A 49 -9.78 20.45 16.27
N LEU A 50 -9.24 19.48 15.54
CA LEU A 50 -9.22 18.06 15.95
C LEU A 50 -8.00 17.73 16.82
N ASP A 51 -6.93 18.54 16.74
CA ASP A 51 -5.66 18.32 17.45
C ASP A 51 -5.70 18.77 18.93
N THR A 52 -6.85 19.18 19.46
CA THR A 52 -7.00 19.54 20.89
C THR A 52 -6.98 18.33 21.82
N VAL A 53 -7.05 17.11 21.26
CA VAL A 53 -6.97 15.85 22.00
C VAL A 53 -5.62 15.21 21.74
N TYR A 54 -4.76 15.17 22.77
CA TYR A 54 -3.53 14.39 22.73
C TYR A 54 -3.89 12.91 22.68
N ILE A 55 -3.66 12.26 21.54
CA ILE A 55 -3.84 10.81 21.39
C ILE A 55 -2.48 10.14 21.64
N ASP A 56 -2.40 9.39 22.74
CA ASP A 56 -1.26 8.50 23.00
C ASP A 56 -1.41 7.23 22.15
N TYR A 57 -0.78 7.22 20.97
CA TYR A 57 -0.81 6.08 20.05
C TYR A 57 -0.19 4.80 20.62
N ASN A 58 0.59 4.88 21.70
CA ASN A 58 1.07 3.68 22.40
C ASN A 58 -0.06 3.02 23.22
N LYS A 59 -1.05 3.80 23.68
CA LYS A 59 -2.20 3.30 24.45
C LYS A 59 -3.43 3.03 23.57
N GLN A 60 -3.58 3.74 22.46
CA GLN A 60 -4.70 3.61 21.51
C GLN A 60 -4.23 3.02 20.18
N GLN A 61 -3.64 1.83 20.24
CA GLN A 61 -3.04 1.17 19.09
C GLN A 61 -4.10 0.89 18.02
N THR A 62 -4.07 1.63 16.91
CA THR A 62 -4.89 1.33 15.73
C THR A 62 -4.06 0.52 14.76
N PHE A 63 -4.58 -0.63 14.32
CA PHE A 63 -3.92 -1.46 13.32
C PHE A 63 -4.72 -1.48 12.03
N ILE A 64 -4.03 -1.55 10.91
CA ILE A 64 -4.63 -1.89 9.62
C ILE A 64 -3.94 -3.13 9.06
N VAL A 65 -4.71 -4.00 8.42
CA VAL A 65 -4.21 -5.22 7.80
C VAL A 65 -4.67 -5.24 6.35
N PHE A 66 -3.73 -5.38 5.44
CA PHE A 66 -4.00 -5.64 4.03
C PHE A 66 -3.70 -7.11 3.75
N ASN A 67 -4.70 -7.85 3.29
CA ASN A 67 -4.57 -9.25 2.91
C ASN A 67 -5.34 -9.49 1.61
N LYS A 68 -4.61 -9.80 0.55
CA LYS A 68 -5.13 -9.89 -0.82
C LYS A 68 -5.81 -8.58 -1.22
N ASP A 69 -7.14 -8.59 -1.32
CA ASP A 69 -8.03 -7.49 -1.68
C ASP A 69 -8.81 -6.92 -0.48
N THR A 70 -8.55 -7.46 0.71
CA THR A 70 -9.25 -7.10 1.94
C THR A 70 -8.41 -6.15 2.80
N PHE A 71 -9.05 -5.10 3.28
CA PHE A 71 -8.56 -4.16 4.28
C PHE A 71 -9.32 -4.35 5.58
N THR A 72 -8.63 -4.55 6.69
CA THR A 72 -9.25 -4.57 8.03
C THR A 72 -8.58 -3.55 8.92
N GLN A 73 -9.36 -2.67 9.55
CA GLN A 73 -8.90 -1.75 10.57
C GLN A 73 -9.40 -2.20 11.94
N TYR A 74 -8.47 -2.44 12.86
CA TYR A 74 -8.75 -2.77 14.25
C TYR A 74 -8.52 -1.54 15.13
N MET A 75 -9.53 -1.21 15.95
CA MET A 75 -9.48 -0.13 16.94
C MET A 75 -9.81 -0.71 18.32
N PRO A 76 -8.87 -1.42 18.98
CA PRO A 76 -9.12 -2.14 20.23
C PRO A 76 -9.65 -1.24 21.36
N TYR A 77 -9.17 -0.01 21.43
CA TYR A 77 -9.65 0.97 22.42
C TYR A 77 -11.14 1.29 22.26
N LEU A 78 -11.66 1.26 21.04
CA LEU A 78 -13.08 1.46 20.73
C LEU A 78 -13.86 0.15 20.67
N ASN A 79 -13.19 -1.00 20.86
CA ASN A 79 -13.73 -2.34 20.63
C ASN A 79 -14.42 -2.46 19.27
N ASP A 80 -13.82 -1.87 18.23
CA ASP A 80 -14.42 -1.77 16.90
C ASP A 80 -13.47 -2.32 15.83
N THR A 81 -14.06 -2.90 14.79
CA THR A 81 -13.34 -3.48 13.65
C THR A 81 -14.10 -3.17 12.37
N VAL A 82 -13.40 -2.59 11.40
CA VAL A 82 -13.96 -2.24 10.09
C VAL A 82 -13.27 -3.06 9.02
N THR A 83 -14.04 -3.81 8.23
CA THR A 83 -13.54 -4.58 7.09
C THR A 83 -14.11 -4.01 5.80
N LEU A 84 -13.23 -3.78 4.82
CA LEU A 84 -13.53 -3.21 3.52
C LEU A 84 -12.74 -3.95 2.44
N THR A 85 -13.13 -3.80 1.19
CA THR A 85 -12.24 -4.14 0.07
C THR A 85 -11.35 -2.95 -0.25
N PHE A 86 -10.21 -3.19 -0.90
CA PHE A 86 -9.36 -2.10 -1.35
C PHE A 86 -8.76 -2.35 -2.73
N ASN A 87 -8.41 -1.26 -3.41
CA ASN A 87 -7.65 -1.29 -4.65
C ASN A 87 -6.62 -0.17 -4.67
N ILE A 88 -5.51 -0.41 -5.39
CA ILE A 88 -4.46 0.58 -5.62
C ILE A 88 -4.39 0.86 -7.11
N HIS A 89 -4.44 2.14 -7.48
CA HIS A 89 -4.22 2.60 -8.84
C HIS A 89 -3.43 3.90 -8.82
N GLU A 90 -2.30 3.99 -9.52
CA GLU A 90 -1.48 5.21 -9.62
C GLU A 90 -1.14 5.82 -8.24
N TYR A 91 -0.72 4.97 -7.29
CA TYR A 91 -0.43 5.38 -5.90
C TYR A 91 -1.64 5.92 -5.13
N MET A 92 -2.86 5.65 -5.59
CA MET A 92 -4.09 5.97 -4.87
C MET A 92 -4.69 4.68 -4.28
N LEU A 93 -4.81 4.64 -2.95
CA LEU A 93 -5.54 3.62 -2.22
C LEU A 93 -7.01 4.02 -2.12
N SER A 94 -7.90 3.22 -2.68
CA SER A 94 -9.34 3.36 -2.49
C SER A 94 -9.84 2.23 -1.59
N LEU A 95 -10.62 2.58 -0.57
CA LEU A 95 -11.31 1.61 0.28
C LEU A 95 -12.76 1.56 -0.18
N ASN A 96 -13.36 0.38 -0.33
CA ASN A 96 -14.73 0.24 -0.82
C ASN A 96 -15.55 -0.58 0.18
N ASN A 97 -16.77 -0.12 0.45
CA ASN A 97 -17.80 -0.92 1.10
C ASN A 97 -18.84 -1.31 0.04
N ASP A 98 -19.51 -2.44 0.22
CA ASP A 98 -20.42 -3.09 -0.73
C ASP A 98 -21.62 -2.23 -1.23
N SER A 99 -21.70 -0.95 -0.84
CA SER A 99 -22.78 -0.06 -1.25
C SER A 99 -22.38 1.38 -1.57
N VAL A 100 -21.16 1.84 -1.24
CA VAL A 100 -20.71 3.23 -1.50
C VAL A 100 -19.18 3.29 -1.62
N ARG A 101 -18.67 4.06 -2.58
CA ARG A 101 -17.24 4.38 -2.72
C ARG A 101 -16.75 5.01 -1.41
N SER A 102 -16.00 4.22 -0.66
CA SER A 102 -15.48 4.61 0.64
C SER A 102 -14.10 5.27 0.44
N ASN A 103 -13.57 5.81 1.51
CA ASN A 103 -12.48 6.77 1.58
C ASN A 103 -11.29 6.53 0.61
N THR A 104 -10.72 7.60 0.05
CA THR A 104 -9.54 7.53 -0.83
C THR A 104 -8.33 8.21 -0.18
N PHE A 105 -7.17 7.59 -0.30
CA PHE A 105 -5.88 8.09 0.17
C PHE A 105 -4.84 8.08 -0.94
N SER A 106 -4.03 9.12 -1.04
CA SER A 106 -2.76 9.07 -1.75
C SER A 106 -1.73 8.34 -0.89
N ILE A 107 -1.01 7.39 -1.50
CA ILE A 107 0.14 6.71 -0.94
C ILE A 107 1.35 7.62 -1.15
N VAL A 108 1.73 8.35 -0.10
CA VAL A 108 2.88 9.27 -0.14
C VAL A 108 4.19 8.50 -0.06
N SER A 109 4.21 7.41 0.71
CA SER A 109 5.36 6.52 0.83
C SER A 109 4.89 5.11 1.17
N LEU A 110 5.48 4.11 0.52
CA LEU A 110 5.29 2.70 0.81
C LEU A 110 6.67 2.01 0.69
N THR A 111 7.18 1.56 1.82
CA THR A 111 8.49 0.90 1.96
C THR A 111 8.31 -0.42 2.70
N ALA A 112 9.41 -1.13 2.99
CA ALA A 112 9.35 -2.40 3.70
C ALA A 112 8.79 -2.27 5.13
N ASP A 113 8.98 -1.14 5.79
CA ASP A 113 8.64 -0.91 7.20
C ASP A 113 7.76 0.33 7.44
N SER A 114 7.60 1.22 6.45
CA SER A 114 6.80 2.44 6.57
C SER A 114 5.73 2.59 5.47
N LEU A 115 4.54 3.01 5.89
CA LEU A 115 3.43 3.38 5.03
C LEU A 115 2.91 4.76 5.44
N ILE A 116 2.84 5.70 4.49
CA ILE A 116 2.30 7.04 4.71
C ILE A 116 1.13 7.26 3.77
N LEU A 117 -0.05 7.45 4.36
CA LEU A 117 -1.30 7.71 3.65
C LEU A 117 -1.74 9.15 3.87
N LYS A 118 -2.21 9.81 2.83
CA LYS A 118 -2.72 11.19 2.89
C LYS A 118 -4.08 11.28 2.22
N ASN A 119 -5.02 11.95 2.87
CA ASN A 119 -6.23 12.45 2.21
C ASN A 119 -6.37 13.96 2.46
N LYS A 120 -7.50 14.55 2.07
CA LYS A 120 -7.76 15.99 2.23
C LYS A 120 -7.70 16.45 3.70
N ASN A 121 -8.01 15.56 4.64
CA ASN A 121 -8.25 15.90 6.04
C ASN A 121 -7.14 15.42 6.98
N SER A 122 -6.28 14.50 6.53
CA SER A 122 -5.28 13.88 7.40
C SER A 122 -4.08 13.30 6.65
N ILE A 123 -2.96 13.23 7.34
CA ILE A 123 -1.79 12.41 7.00
C ILE A 123 -1.65 11.37 8.12
N ARG A 124 -1.54 10.10 7.76
CA ARG A 124 -1.40 8.97 8.68
C ARG A 124 -0.12 8.22 8.35
N LYS A 125 0.69 7.97 9.37
CA LYS A 125 1.92 7.18 9.23
C LYS A 125 1.78 5.89 9.99
N TYR A 126 2.18 4.82 9.34
CA TYR A 126 2.15 3.48 9.88
C TYR A 126 3.53 2.84 9.83
N LYS A 127 3.78 1.95 10.79
CA LYS A 127 4.92 1.04 10.78
C LYS A 127 4.46 -0.39 10.57
N LYS A 128 5.20 -1.17 9.78
CA LYS A 128 4.91 -2.59 9.59
C LYS A 128 5.14 -3.35 10.90
N THR A 129 4.27 -4.30 11.20
CA THR A 129 4.39 -5.17 12.37
C THR A 129 4.15 -6.61 11.94
N GLU A 130 4.69 -7.56 12.70
CA GLU A 130 4.41 -8.98 12.49
C GLU A 130 2.92 -9.29 12.79
N GLN A 131 2.35 -10.25 12.06
CA GLN A 131 1.07 -10.84 12.45
C GLN A 131 1.34 -11.76 13.64
N GLN A 132 1.08 -11.27 14.85
CA GLN A 132 0.82 -12.13 16.01
C GLN A 132 -0.59 -12.71 15.90
#